data_AF-A0A8J4YQN9-F1
#
_entry.id   AF-A0A8J4YQN9-F1
#
_cell.length_a   1.000
_cell.length_b   1.000
_cell.length_c   1.000
_cell.angle_alpha   90.00
_cell.angle_beta   90.00
_cell.angle_gamma   90.00
#
_symmetry.space_group_name_H-M   'P 1'
#
loop_
_entity.id
_entity.type
_entity.pdbx_description
1 polymer ?
#
loop_
_entity_poly.entity_id
_entity_poly.type
_entity_poly.pdbx_seq_one_letter_code
_entity_poly.pdbx_strand_id
1 'polypeptide(L)'
;MAGVISRAPLRLGKLIPQNTCLFLCDMQEKFRNNIQYFPQIVQVSARLLEAFKLLDLPVVATEQYPKGTLEDQAQAKLLGVTEKVFLSQQITKPTRQRNILDLFFTNNQEAISTYRVEKTIYSDHSLVTINTTYRKAKMEPVKTNLTDPTPFAKYKFFNDTIEWHQMPLGGI
;
A
#
# COMPACT_ATOMS: atom_id res chain seq x y z
N MET A 1 -42.96 -2.82 4.55
CA MET A 1 -42.01 -1.83 5.09
C MET A 1 -40.60 -2.39 4.95
N ALA A 2 -39.79 -1.85 4.04
CA ALA A 2 -38.39 -2.24 3.89
C ALA A 2 -37.55 -1.37 4.82
N GLY A 3 -36.88 -1.99 5.81
CA GLY A 3 -35.98 -1.29 6.71
C GLY A 3 -34.78 -0.75 5.94
N VAL A 4 -34.64 0.57 5.90
CA VAL A 4 -33.44 1.24 5.36
C VAL A 4 -32.29 0.96 6.33
N ILE A 5 -31.34 0.13 5.92
CA ILE A 5 -30.07 -0.04 6.65
C ILE A 5 -29.25 1.23 6.38
N SER A 6 -29.33 2.22 7.29
CA SER A 6 -28.46 3.38 7.24
C SER A 6 -27.04 2.96 7.62
N ARG A 7 -26.15 2.82 6.63
CA ARG A 7 -24.71 2.69 6.89
C ARG A 7 -24.20 4.02 7.45
N ALA A 8 -23.69 4.01 8.68
CA ALA A 8 -22.96 5.14 9.23
C ALA A 8 -21.81 5.52 8.28
N PRO A 9 -21.54 6.81 8.03
CA PRO A 9 -20.45 7.23 7.16
C PRO A 9 -19.14 6.67 7.71
N LEU A 10 -18.40 5.96 6.86
CA LEU A 10 -17.05 5.51 7.17
C LEU A 10 -16.18 6.75 7.41
N ARG A 11 -15.99 7.12 8.66
CA ARG A 11 -15.02 8.15 9.02
C ARG A 11 -13.65 7.58 8.67
N LEU A 12 -12.98 8.19 7.70
CA LEU A 12 -11.58 7.90 7.43
C LEU A 12 -10.82 8.11 8.74
N GLY A 13 -10.21 7.05 9.27
CA GLY A 13 -9.43 7.13 10.50
C GLY A 13 -8.26 8.09 10.34
N LYS A 14 -7.82 8.74 11.43
CA LYS A 14 -6.55 9.43 11.42
C LYS A 14 -5.43 8.39 11.29
N LEU A 15 -4.52 8.58 10.34
CA LEU A 15 -3.31 7.77 10.27
C LEU A 15 -2.45 8.07 11.50
N ILE A 16 -2.12 7.03 12.24
CA ILE A 16 -1.20 7.11 13.38
C ILE A 16 0.10 6.44 12.93
N PRO A 17 1.24 7.16 12.88
CA PRO A 17 2.51 6.61 12.40
C PRO A 17 2.83 5.20 12.96
N GLN A 18 2.60 5.00 14.26
CA GLN A 18 2.92 3.75 14.96
C GLN A 18 2.10 2.53 14.52
N ASN A 19 0.97 2.73 13.85
CA ASN A 19 0.08 1.64 13.40
C ASN A 19 -0.25 1.68 11.91
N THR A 20 0.53 2.45 11.13
CA THR A 20 0.30 2.66 9.71
C THR A 20 1.44 2.04 8.91
N CYS A 21 1.10 1.29 7.85
CA CYS A 21 2.05 0.82 6.85
C CYS A 21 1.50 1.09 5.43
N LEU A 22 2.39 1.22 4.46
CA LEU A 22 2.02 1.33 3.04
C LEU A 22 2.14 -0.04 2.40
N PHE A 23 1.10 -0.45 1.67
CA PHE A 23 1.11 -1.70 0.90
C PHE A 23 0.97 -1.38 -0.59
N LEU A 24 2.02 -1.64 -1.36
CA LEU A 24 2.06 -1.48 -2.81
C LEU A 24 1.91 -2.84 -3.49
N CYS A 25 0.75 -3.10 -4.07
CA CYS A 25 0.44 -4.39 -4.67
C CYS A 25 0.64 -4.34 -6.19
N ASP A 26 1.51 -5.21 -6.71
CA ASP A 26 1.63 -5.55 -8.13
C ASP A 26 1.66 -4.33 -9.07
N MET A 27 2.44 -3.32 -8.69
CA MET A 27 2.60 -2.09 -9.47
C MET A 27 3.56 -2.32 -10.65
N GLN A 28 3.09 -2.99 -11.70
CA GLN A 28 3.91 -3.47 -12.81
C GLN A 28 3.55 -2.81 -14.15
N GLU A 29 4.56 -2.56 -14.97
CA GLU A 29 4.43 -1.85 -16.24
C GLU A 29 3.56 -2.59 -17.28
N LYS A 30 3.61 -3.93 -17.29
CA LYS A 30 2.74 -4.78 -18.13
C LYS A 30 1.25 -4.52 -17.96
N PHE A 31 0.83 -3.89 -16.85
CA PHE A 31 -0.56 -3.54 -16.60
C PHE A 31 -0.98 -2.20 -17.19
N ARG A 32 -0.06 -1.39 -17.74
CA ARG A 32 -0.34 -0.04 -18.26
C ARG A 32 -1.55 0.01 -19.19
N ASN A 33 -1.64 -0.94 -20.12
CA ASN A 33 -2.68 -0.95 -21.14
C ASN A 33 -3.99 -1.59 -20.64
N ASN A 34 -3.95 -2.33 -19.52
CA ASN A 34 -5.07 -3.10 -19.00
C ASN A 34 -5.72 -2.47 -17.76
N ILE A 35 -5.05 -1.50 -17.12
CA ILE A 35 -5.55 -0.77 -15.96
C ILE A 35 -5.93 0.65 -16.38
N GLN A 36 -7.19 1.02 -16.12
CA GLN A 36 -7.63 2.41 -16.30
C GLN A 36 -6.90 3.33 -15.33
N TYR A 37 -6.52 4.51 -15.82
CA TYR A 37 -5.78 5.52 -15.04
C TYR A 37 -4.43 5.05 -14.51
N PHE A 38 -3.78 4.07 -15.16
CA PHE A 38 -2.49 3.55 -14.72
C PHE A 38 -1.43 4.64 -14.44
N PRO A 39 -1.23 5.67 -15.29
CA PRO A 39 -0.27 6.75 -14.99
C PRO A 39 -0.59 7.49 -13.68
N GLN A 40 -1.86 7.75 -13.41
CA GLN A 40 -2.31 8.42 -12.18
C GLN A 40 -2.12 7.54 -10.95
N ILE A 41 -2.41 6.24 -11.06
CA ILE A 41 -2.18 5.27 -9.98
C ILE A 41 -0.69 5.23 -9.64
N VAL A 42 0.18 5.14 -10.65
CA VAL A 42 1.64 5.20 -10.45
C VAL A 42 2.07 6.50 -9.77
N GLN A 43 1.54 7.65 -10.21
CA GLN A 43 1.86 8.95 -9.62
C GLN A 43 1.44 9.05 -8.14
N VAL A 44 0.25 8.57 -7.79
CA VAL A 44 -0.23 8.58 -6.39
C VAL A 44 0.59 7.62 -5.53
N SER A 45 0.85 6.40 -6.02
CA SER A 45 1.69 5.42 -5.32
C SER A 45 3.10 5.96 -5.06
N ALA A 46 3.70 6.66 -6.03
CA ALA A 46 5.01 7.29 -5.86
C ALA A 46 5.01 8.37 -4.76
N ARG A 47 3.97 9.22 -4.72
CA ARG A 47 3.82 10.25 -3.68
C ARG A 47 3.63 9.63 -2.29
N LEU A 48 2.84 8.57 -2.18
CA LEU A 48 2.66 7.85 -0.93
C LEU A 48 3.97 7.20 -0.47
N LEU A 49 4.71 6.59 -1.39
CA LEU A 49 6.00 5.98 -1.10
C LEU A 49 7.01 7.01 -0.57
N GLU A 50 7.07 8.19 -1.20
CA GLU A 50 7.92 9.29 -0.73
C GLU A 50 7.51 9.80 0.66
N ALA A 51 6.21 9.98 0.91
CA ALA A 51 5.71 10.39 2.22
C ALA A 51 6.05 9.36 3.32
N PHE A 52 5.87 8.07 3.05
CA PHE A 52 6.22 7.01 4.00
C PHE A 52 7.72 6.92 4.24
N LYS A 53 8.54 7.17 3.22
CA LYS A 53 10.00 7.26 3.38
C LYS A 53 10.40 8.45 4.27
N LEU A 54 9.84 9.63 4.04
CA LEU A 54 10.13 10.83 4.84
C LEU A 54 9.73 10.67 6.31
N LEU A 55 8.66 9.91 6.57
CA LEU A 55 8.15 9.65 7.91
C LEU A 55 8.77 8.40 8.57
N ASP A 56 9.74 7.75 7.92
CA ASP A 56 10.35 6.49 8.37
C ASP A 56 9.30 5.40 8.71
N LEU A 57 8.29 5.28 7.85
CA LEU A 57 7.19 4.34 8.01
C LEU A 57 7.42 3.04 7.22
N PRO A 58 6.84 1.92 7.68
CA PRO A 58 6.96 0.65 6.99
C PRO A 58 6.26 0.67 5.62
N VAL A 59 6.97 0.13 4.64
CA VAL A 59 6.48 -0.08 3.28
C VAL A 59 6.64 -1.55 2.95
N VAL A 60 5.57 -2.14 2.44
CA VAL A 60 5.54 -3.48 1.89
C VAL A 60 5.15 -3.39 0.42
N ALA A 61 5.87 -4.09 -0.44
CA ALA A 61 5.54 -4.17 -1.86
C ALA A 61 5.53 -5.62 -2.36
N THR A 62 4.64 -5.94 -3.30
CA THR A 62 4.61 -7.24 -3.98
C THR A 62 4.74 -7.08 -5.49
N GLU A 63 5.30 -8.10 -6.11
CA GLU A 63 5.31 -8.23 -7.56
C GLU A 63 5.00 -9.66 -7.98
N GLN A 64 4.13 -9.82 -8.98
CA GLN A 64 3.84 -11.12 -9.57
C GLN A 64 4.54 -11.28 -10.93
N TYR A 65 5.41 -12.29 -11.05
CA TYR A 65 6.07 -12.70 -12.28
C TYR A 65 6.85 -11.57 -12.99
N PRO A 66 8.06 -11.21 -12.53
CA PRO A 66 8.89 -10.21 -13.20
C PRO A 66 9.63 -10.73 -14.44
N LYS A 67 9.33 -11.92 -14.96
CA LYS A 67 9.88 -12.39 -16.25
C LYS A 67 9.17 -11.70 -17.42
N GLY A 68 9.35 -10.38 -17.52
CA GLY A 68 9.15 -9.57 -18.71
C GLY A 68 10.52 -9.17 -19.24
N THR A 69 10.70 -9.22 -20.55
CA THR A 69 11.93 -8.89 -21.27
C THR A 69 12.49 -7.51 -20.89
N LEU A 70 13.81 -7.35 -21.03
CA LEU A 70 14.68 -6.24 -20.59
C LEU A 70 14.35 -4.79 -21.04
N GLU A 71 13.10 -4.45 -21.39
CA GLU A 71 12.75 -3.14 -21.99
C GLU A 71 11.49 -2.47 -21.39
N ASP A 72 11.29 -2.52 -20.08
CA ASP A 72 10.21 -1.73 -19.44
C ASP A 72 10.77 -0.44 -18.81
N GLN A 73 10.89 0.64 -19.60
CA GLN A 73 11.41 1.94 -19.13
C GLN A 73 10.63 2.61 -17.98
N ALA A 74 9.45 2.08 -17.63
CA ALA A 74 8.68 2.54 -16.47
C ALA A 74 8.72 1.58 -15.27
N GLN A 75 9.17 0.32 -15.45
CA GLN A 75 9.72 -0.45 -14.32
C GLN A 75 10.85 0.37 -13.66
N ALA A 76 11.71 1.00 -14.45
CA ALA A 76 12.82 1.82 -13.94
C ALA A 76 12.38 3.00 -13.03
N LYS A 77 11.14 3.51 -13.13
CA LYS A 77 10.67 4.59 -12.26
C LYS A 77 10.19 4.08 -10.91
N LEU A 78 9.31 3.08 -10.86
CA LEU A 78 8.83 2.58 -9.57
C LEU A 78 9.86 1.63 -8.95
N LEU A 79 10.44 0.68 -9.71
CA LEU A 79 11.52 -0.19 -9.25
C LEU A 79 12.78 0.62 -8.90
N GLY A 80 13.13 1.64 -9.68
CA GLY A 80 14.21 2.56 -9.31
C GLY A 80 13.90 3.40 -8.06
N VAL A 81 12.62 3.60 -7.70
CA VAL A 81 12.23 4.17 -6.40
C VAL A 81 12.26 3.08 -5.32
N THR A 82 11.83 1.85 -5.59
CA THR A 82 11.93 0.68 -4.71
C THR A 82 13.38 0.39 -4.30
N GLU A 83 14.32 0.44 -5.26
CA GLU A 83 15.76 0.35 -5.05
C GLU A 83 16.28 1.52 -4.19
N LYS A 84 15.80 2.75 -4.44
CA LYS A 84 16.11 3.94 -3.62
C LYS A 84 15.47 3.92 -2.22
N VAL A 85 14.49 3.05 -1.98
CA VAL A 85 13.83 2.85 -0.68
C VAL A 85 14.45 1.65 0.06
N PHE A 86 15.50 1.03 -0.51
CA PHE A 86 16.23 -0.10 0.08
C PHE A 86 15.29 -1.25 0.48
N LEU A 87 14.24 -1.52 -0.32
CA LEU A 87 13.38 -2.65 -0.01
C LEU A 87 14.13 -3.97 -0.24
N SER A 88 13.93 -4.91 0.68
CA SER A 88 14.61 -6.20 0.68
C SER A 88 13.65 -7.34 0.38
N GLN A 89 14.01 -8.21 -0.58
CA GLN A 89 13.21 -9.38 -0.96
C GLN A 89 13.22 -10.44 0.15
N GLN A 90 12.04 -10.87 0.60
CA GLN A 90 11.90 -11.78 1.75
C GLN A 90 11.62 -13.22 1.34
N ILE A 91 10.80 -13.40 0.30
CA ILE A 91 10.44 -14.75 -0.18
C ILE A 91 11.55 -15.26 -1.07
N THR A 92 12.18 -16.36 -0.64
CA THR A 92 13.24 -17.05 -1.39
C THR A 92 12.84 -18.47 -1.80
N LYS A 93 11.65 -18.94 -1.41
CA LYS A 93 11.12 -20.25 -1.78
C LYS A 93 10.30 -20.17 -3.07
N PRO A 94 10.27 -21.23 -3.90
CA PRO A 94 9.41 -21.28 -5.07
C PRO A 94 7.93 -21.06 -4.71
N THR A 95 7.32 -20.08 -5.35
CA THR A 95 5.91 -19.72 -5.17
C THR A 95 5.03 -20.27 -6.28
N ARG A 96 5.61 -20.77 -7.37
CA ARG A 96 4.90 -21.53 -8.40
C ARG A 96 5.80 -22.59 -9.02
N GLN A 97 5.41 -23.85 -8.84
CA GLN A 97 6.20 -25.01 -9.27
C GLN A 97 7.64 -24.95 -8.74
N ARG A 98 8.63 -24.73 -9.62
CA ARG A 98 10.06 -24.59 -9.29
C ARG A 98 10.57 -23.15 -9.35
N ASN A 99 9.70 -22.18 -9.65
CA ASN A 99 10.07 -20.78 -9.83
C ASN A 99 9.57 -19.93 -8.65
N ILE A 100 10.33 -18.89 -8.33
CA ILE A 100 9.88 -17.79 -7.47
C ILE A 100 9.25 -16.76 -8.41
N LEU A 101 7.93 -16.65 -8.41
CA LEU A 101 7.20 -15.72 -9.27
C LEU A 101 6.57 -14.60 -8.45
N ASP A 102 6.06 -14.92 -7.27
CA ASP A 102 5.52 -13.94 -6.33
C ASP A 102 6.66 -13.43 -5.44
N LEU A 103 7.00 -12.14 -5.60
CA LEU A 103 8.02 -11.44 -4.83
C LEU A 103 7.37 -10.61 -3.73
N PHE A 104 8.09 -10.46 -2.62
CA PHE A 104 7.68 -9.64 -1.50
C PHE A 104 8.87 -8.86 -1.00
N PHE A 105 8.70 -7.55 -0.89
CA PHE A 105 9.72 -6.60 -0.51
C PHE A 105 9.28 -5.77 0.69
N THR A 106 10.22 -5.44 1.59
CA THR A 106 9.97 -4.56 2.74
C THR A 106 11.20 -3.71 3.09
N ASN A 107 10.99 -2.48 3.56
CA ASN A 107 12.06 -1.65 4.17
C ASN A 107 12.28 -1.98 5.66
N ASN A 108 11.39 -2.76 6.25
CA ASN A 108 11.47 -3.18 7.65
C ASN A 108 11.44 -4.72 7.70
N GLN A 109 12.61 -5.34 7.83
CA GLN A 109 12.74 -6.79 7.96
C GLN A 109 12.30 -7.29 9.33
N GLU A 110 12.54 -6.51 10.38
CA GLU A 110 12.18 -6.86 11.77
C GLU A 110 10.66 -6.96 11.96
N ALA A 111 9.89 -6.30 11.10
CA ALA A 111 8.44 -6.43 11.04
C ALA A 111 7.99 -7.85 10.68
N ILE A 112 8.86 -8.69 10.10
CA ILE A 112 8.54 -10.05 9.67
C ILE A 112 9.16 -11.05 10.65
N SER A 113 8.31 -11.89 11.23
CA SER A 113 8.77 -12.97 12.10
C SER A 113 9.12 -14.22 11.30
N THR A 114 8.22 -14.65 10.42
CA THR A 114 8.35 -15.88 9.62
C THR A 114 7.49 -15.79 8.38
N TYR A 115 7.81 -16.58 7.35
CA TYR A 115 6.92 -16.79 6.22
C TYR A 115 6.76 -18.29 5.91
N ARG A 116 5.60 -18.66 5.39
CA ARG A 116 5.25 -20.01 4.93
C ARG A 116 4.79 -19.95 3.48
N VAL A 117 5.11 -20.99 2.74
CA VAL A 117 4.67 -21.18 1.35
C VAL A 117 3.99 -22.53 1.28
N GLU A 118 2.68 -22.52 1.02
CA GLU A 118 1.82 -23.70 1.09
C GLU A 118 1.09 -23.90 -0.23
N LYS A 119 1.15 -25.11 -0.79
CA LYS A 119 0.44 -25.40 -2.03
C LYS A 119 -1.06 -25.46 -1.76
N THR A 120 -1.84 -24.81 -2.61
CA THR A 120 -3.30 -24.85 -2.52
C THR A 120 -3.88 -25.66 -3.66
N ILE A 121 -5.15 -26.07 -3.51
CA ILE A 121 -5.93 -26.70 -4.58
C ILE A 121 -6.64 -25.67 -5.48
N TYR A 122 -6.65 -24.40 -5.07
CA TYR A 122 -7.42 -23.32 -5.70
C TYR A 122 -6.62 -22.56 -6.76
N SER A 123 -5.30 -22.66 -6.73
CA SER A 123 -4.40 -21.96 -7.64
C SER A 123 -3.16 -22.80 -7.92
N ASP A 124 -2.56 -22.61 -9.09
CA ASP A 124 -1.23 -23.14 -9.42
C ASP A 124 -0.09 -22.35 -8.74
N HIS A 125 -0.42 -21.21 -8.12
CA HIS A 125 0.43 -20.50 -7.17
C HIS A 125 0.27 -21.07 -5.75
N SER A 126 1.37 -21.12 -5.02
CA SER A 126 1.40 -21.42 -3.59
C SER A 126 0.94 -20.20 -2.80
N LEU A 127 0.15 -20.43 -1.75
CA LEU A 127 -0.20 -19.40 -0.78
C LEU A 127 1.04 -19.01 0.01
N VAL A 128 1.38 -17.72 0.00
CA VAL A 128 2.42 -17.18 0.87
C VAL A 128 1.79 -16.52 2.08
N THR A 129 2.10 -17.04 3.26
CA THR A 129 1.64 -16.50 4.55
C THR A 129 2.82 -15.86 5.26
N ILE A 130 2.73 -14.57 5.55
CA ILE A 130 3.77 -13.81 6.26
C ILE A 130 3.23 -13.46 7.65
N ASN A 131 3.92 -13.96 8.67
CA ASN A 131 3.63 -13.62 10.06
C ASN A 131 4.44 -12.38 10.42
N THR A 132 3.76 -11.35 10.94
CA THR A 132 4.40 -10.10 11.33
C THR A 132 4.54 -9.99 12.84
N THR A 133 5.52 -9.22 13.29
CA THR A 133 5.69 -8.83 14.71
C THR A 133 4.77 -7.66 15.09
N TYR A 134 4.10 -7.06 14.09
CA TYR A 134 3.13 -6.00 14.28
C TYR A 134 2.00 -6.43 15.19
N ARG A 135 1.98 -5.87 16.40
CA ARG A 135 0.85 -5.99 17.31
C ARG A 135 -0.19 -4.96 16.89
N LYS A 136 -1.42 -5.40 16.63
CA LYS A 136 -2.56 -4.46 16.53
C LYS A 136 -2.57 -3.65 17.83
N ALA A 137 -2.24 -2.37 17.75
CA ALA A 137 -2.42 -1.47 18.89
C ALA A 137 -3.88 -1.63 19.35
N LYS A 138 -4.11 -1.95 20.62
CA LYS A 138 -5.45 -1.79 21.20
C LYS A 138 -5.77 -0.32 21.08
N MET A 139 -6.48 0.07 20.04
CA MET A 139 -7.13 1.37 20.00
C MET A 139 -8.23 1.29 21.06
N GLU A 140 -7.96 1.82 22.24
CA GLU A 140 -9.03 2.22 23.13
C GLU A 140 -9.97 3.11 22.31
N PRO A 141 -11.30 2.87 22.35
CA PRO A 141 -12.24 3.67 21.60
C PRO A 141 -12.04 5.12 22.01
N VAL A 142 -11.46 5.92 21.10
CA VAL A 142 -11.30 7.34 21.33
C VAL A 142 -12.70 7.90 21.49
N LYS A 143 -13.05 8.31 22.72
CA LYS A 143 -14.23 9.12 23.01
C LYS A 143 -14.01 10.46 22.31
N THR A 144 -14.27 10.50 21.00
CA THR A 144 -14.31 11.75 20.26
C THR A 144 -15.62 12.42 20.64
N ASN A 145 -15.53 13.51 21.41
CA ASN A 145 -16.66 14.44 21.52
C ASN A 145 -17.01 14.84 20.07
N LEU A 146 -18.23 14.53 19.67
CA LEU A 146 -18.72 14.58 18.28
C LEU A 146 -18.79 16.00 17.68
N THR A 147 -18.26 17.02 18.36
CA THR A 147 -18.48 18.43 18.07
C THR A 147 -17.33 19.14 17.37
N ASP A 148 -16.13 18.55 17.28
CA ASP A 148 -14.99 19.24 16.65
C ASP A 148 -14.87 18.82 15.18
N PRO A 149 -15.22 19.70 14.21
CA PRO A 149 -14.96 19.41 12.81
C PRO A 149 -13.46 19.27 12.62
N THR A 150 -13.02 18.11 12.15
CA THR A 150 -11.60 17.91 11.81
C THR A 150 -11.21 18.93 10.73
N PRO A 151 -9.97 19.45 10.71
CA PRO A 151 -9.52 20.43 9.72
C PRO A 151 -9.73 20.00 8.26
N PHE A 152 -9.88 18.69 8.02
CA PHE A 152 -10.12 18.09 6.71
C PHE A 152 -11.59 17.98 6.32
N ALA A 153 -12.53 18.02 7.28
CA ALA A 153 -13.96 17.86 6.99
C ALA A 153 -14.54 19.00 6.12
N LYS A 154 -13.87 20.16 6.09
CA LYS A 154 -14.24 21.29 5.23
C LYS A 154 -13.79 21.14 3.78
N TYR A 155 -12.85 20.23 3.49
CA TYR A 155 -12.35 20.04 2.13
C TYR A 155 -13.13 18.94 1.42
N LYS A 156 -13.75 19.28 0.29
CA LYS A 156 -14.45 18.33 -0.57
C LYS A 156 -13.44 17.70 -1.53
N PHE A 157 -12.83 16.60 -1.11
CA PHE A 157 -11.80 15.86 -1.87
C PHE A 157 -12.29 15.26 -3.21
N PHE A 158 -13.60 15.23 -3.44
CA PHE A 158 -14.24 14.68 -4.64
C PHE A 158 -14.82 15.77 -5.56
N ASN A 159 -14.41 17.03 -5.36
CA ASN A 159 -14.80 18.11 -6.26
C ASN A 159 -13.76 18.24 -7.38
N ASP A 160 -14.21 18.31 -8.64
CA ASP A 160 -13.34 18.40 -9.81
C ASP A 160 -12.58 19.75 -9.89
N THR A 161 -12.97 20.73 -9.08
CA THR A 161 -12.36 22.06 -8.99
C THR A 161 -11.69 22.31 -7.63
N ILE A 162 -10.75 21.45 -7.23
CA ILE A 162 -9.92 21.73 -6.04
C ILE A 162 -8.75 22.64 -6.43
N GLU A 163 -8.76 23.86 -5.88
CA GLU A 163 -7.67 24.84 -5.98
C GLU A 163 -6.51 24.45 -5.05
N TRP A 164 -5.63 23.58 -5.54
CA TRP A 164 -4.52 23.00 -4.78
C TRP A 164 -3.57 24.04 -4.15
N HIS A 165 -3.48 25.24 -4.74
CA HIS A 165 -2.63 26.34 -4.26
C HIS A 165 -3.07 26.94 -2.93
N GLN A 166 -4.29 26.67 -2.47
CA GLN A 166 -4.86 27.23 -1.24
C GLN A 166 -4.84 26.24 -0.07
N MET A 167 -4.28 25.05 -0.24
CA MET A 167 -4.06 24.15 0.90
C MET A 167 -3.03 24.79 1.84
N PRO A 168 -3.31 24.86 3.16
CA PRO A 168 -2.31 25.28 4.11
C PRO A 168 -1.18 24.26 4.06
N LEU A 169 -0.08 24.64 3.41
CA LEU A 169 1.22 24.02 3.60
C LEU A 169 1.61 24.37 5.04
N GLY A 170 1.09 23.57 5.99
CA GLY A 170 1.49 23.65 7.37
C GLY A 170 3.00 23.46 7.42
N GLY A 171 3.69 24.49 7.93
CA GLY A 171 5.11 24.43 8.19
C GLY A 171 5.43 23.18 9.02
N ILE A 172 6.41 22.44 8.53
CA ILE A 172 7.19 21.50 9.33
C ILE A 172 8.41 22.29 9.81
#